data_AF-A0A371DM32-F1
#
_entry.id   AF-A0A371DM32-F1
#
_cell.length_a   1.000
_cell.length_b   1.000
_cell.length_c   1.000
_cell.angle_alpha   90.00
_cell.angle_beta   90.00
_cell.angle_gamma   90.00
#
_symmetry.space_group_name_H-M   'P 1'
#
loop_
_entity.id
_entity.type
_entity.pdbx_description
1 polymer ?
#
loop_
_entity_poly.entity_id
_entity_poly.type
_entity_poly.pdbx_seq_one_letter_code
_entity_poly.pdbx_strand_id
1 'polypeptide(L)'
;MPSHAVPTVIHDVVFNRRPRPEYTDDQYEFEVYLILRQELCWDYRHQPGYKELYAEGRSCMERLPMAKLERGMELKDAQLMFEYCLRKLSSISNIGTITDDILDTLRKLTGWFQNEQGRFPRLGRRTLQIRCFALAALIWCYFRMHFWRAHECTLKELRNDLPLGNVAHFAMVCVNYDYLPPIVIRAAGWFASAKTLYDGVDIRWTIPQFAKEKTLWEAWDTYVESQASKESKQLAKVAKAPHRYRCAADRCGIRAMHKRALRRCGGDCAPDVRPSYCSEECQLKHWLVHRYLCRKNPLDVPIVDWDDDSDWEDVEVYKPSYDDGALSDAAIWRKDIGVELFVDIPTCSRFLPGVVFRLRSRTFSPAFLRSYRDLWQLPKRVRTKKQAVLLPTPETMLDELDALFDSREKMGVLHDKLRERVGLR
;
A
#
# COMPACT_ATOMS: atom_id res chain seq x y z
N MET A 1 18.35 5.07 21.17
CA MET A 1 17.45 4.77 20.03
C MET A 1 18.18 5.17 18.76
N PRO A 2 18.35 4.30 17.75
CA PRO A 2 18.96 4.70 16.49
C PRO A 2 18.16 5.87 15.92
N SER A 3 18.82 6.93 15.44
CA SER A 3 18.12 7.96 14.67
C SER A 3 17.54 7.28 13.44
N HIS A 4 16.24 6.98 13.47
CA HIS A 4 15.55 6.44 12.31
C HIS A 4 15.71 7.47 11.20
N ALA A 5 16.50 7.15 10.18
CA ALA A 5 16.61 7.96 8.97
C ALA A 5 15.20 8.25 8.46
N VAL A 6 14.95 9.49 8.06
CA VAL A 6 13.66 9.89 7.51
C VAL A 6 13.36 8.96 6.34
N PRO A 7 12.18 8.31 6.29
CA PRO A 7 11.86 7.40 5.21
C PRO A 7 11.95 8.12 3.88
N THR A 8 12.66 7.52 2.93
CA THR A 8 12.90 8.10 1.61
C THR A 8 11.60 8.21 0.81
N VAL A 9 10.70 7.24 0.97
CA VAL A 9 9.40 7.20 0.28
C VAL A 9 8.35 6.62 1.22
N ILE A 10 7.20 7.30 1.32
CA ILE A 10 6.02 6.82 2.03
C ILE A 10 4.95 6.48 1.00
N HIS A 11 4.51 5.23 0.99
CA HIS A 11 3.35 4.78 0.23
C HIS A 11 2.12 4.83 1.13
N ASP A 12 1.31 5.87 0.95
CA ASP A 12 0.01 5.98 1.63
C ASP A 12 -0.97 4.96 1.04
N VAL A 13 -1.53 4.12 1.91
CA VAL A 13 -2.63 3.20 1.60
C VAL A 13 -3.80 3.58 2.49
N VAL A 14 -4.86 4.12 1.89
CA VAL A 14 -6.05 4.56 2.62
C VAL A 14 -7.14 3.52 2.46
N PHE A 15 -7.60 2.96 3.59
CA PHE A 15 -8.65 1.96 3.61
C PHE A 15 -9.79 2.39 4.53
N ASN A 16 -10.93 2.76 3.95
CA ASN A 16 -12.09 3.30 4.68
C ASN A 16 -13.37 2.52 4.38
N ARG A 17 -13.30 1.20 4.50
CA ARG A 17 -14.41 0.27 4.21
C ARG A 17 -15.34 0.11 5.41
N ARG A 18 -16.66 0.01 5.18
CA ARG A 18 -17.64 -0.30 6.24
C ARG A 18 -17.53 -1.78 6.66
N PRO A 19 -17.70 -2.11 7.95
CA PRO A 19 -17.82 -3.50 8.39
C PRO A 19 -18.95 -4.18 7.63
N ARG A 20 -18.72 -5.37 7.06
CA ARG A 20 -19.77 -6.21 6.46
C ARG A 20 -19.53 -7.67 6.80
N PRO A 21 -20.60 -8.41 7.18
CA PRO A 21 -20.47 -9.75 7.72
C PRO A 21 -20.13 -10.82 6.67
N GLU A 22 -20.48 -10.63 5.39
CA GLU A 22 -20.25 -11.66 4.36
C GLU A 22 -19.83 -11.02 3.03
N TYR A 23 -18.82 -11.63 2.41
CA TYR A 23 -18.26 -11.22 1.13
C TYR A 23 -18.71 -12.23 0.07
N THR A 24 -19.68 -11.85 -0.74
CA THR A 24 -20.01 -12.60 -1.95
C THR A 24 -18.96 -12.33 -3.03
N ASP A 25 -18.80 -13.22 -4.00
CA ASP A 25 -17.87 -13.01 -5.11
C ASP A 25 -18.17 -11.70 -5.85
N ASP A 26 -19.44 -11.37 -6.08
CA ASP A 26 -19.87 -10.09 -6.66
C ASP A 26 -19.38 -8.87 -5.86
N GLN A 27 -19.35 -8.97 -4.52
CA GLN A 27 -18.83 -7.90 -3.68
C GLN A 27 -17.31 -7.79 -3.79
N TYR A 28 -16.61 -8.92 -3.90
CA TYR A 28 -15.17 -8.93 -4.17
C TYR A 28 -14.86 -8.25 -5.50
N GLU A 29 -15.53 -8.66 -6.58
CA GLU A 29 -15.35 -8.07 -7.90
C GLU A 29 -15.66 -6.57 -7.89
N PHE A 30 -16.74 -6.16 -7.23
CA PHE A 30 -17.09 -4.75 -7.12
C PHE A 30 -16.00 -3.94 -6.39
N GLU A 31 -15.38 -4.50 -5.36
CA GLU A 31 -14.32 -3.80 -4.61
C GLU A 31 -13.00 -3.75 -5.41
N VAL A 32 -12.69 -4.79 -6.19
CA VAL A 32 -11.60 -4.73 -7.17
C VAL A 32 -11.90 -3.66 -8.23
N TYR A 33 -13.14 -3.56 -8.71
CA TYR A 33 -13.57 -2.51 -9.63
C TYR A 33 -13.37 -1.10 -9.03
N LEU A 34 -13.72 -0.89 -7.76
CA LEU A 34 -13.47 0.40 -7.08
C LEU A 34 -11.98 0.72 -6.97
N ILE A 35 -11.13 -0.27 -6.65
CA ILE A 35 -9.68 -0.11 -6.62
C ILE A 35 -9.15 0.27 -7.99
N LEU A 36 -9.57 -0.43 -9.05
CA LEU A 36 -9.16 -0.10 -10.41
C LEU A 36 -9.62 1.31 -10.79
N ARG A 37 -10.84 1.72 -10.45
CA ARG A 37 -11.26 3.12 -10.67
C ARG A 37 -10.36 4.11 -9.98
N GLN A 38 -10.04 3.87 -8.70
CA GLN A 38 -9.15 4.75 -7.94
C GLN A 38 -7.75 4.83 -8.54
N GLU A 39 -7.19 3.69 -8.94
CA GLU A 39 -5.83 3.60 -9.48
C GLU A 39 -5.69 4.16 -10.90
N LEU A 40 -6.76 4.13 -11.70
CA LEU A 40 -6.70 4.39 -13.14
C LEU A 40 -7.42 5.67 -13.59
N CYS A 41 -8.48 6.09 -12.89
CA CYS A 41 -9.40 7.14 -13.34
C CYS A 41 -9.27 8.47 -12.58
N TRP A 42 -8.39 8.52 -11.57
CA TRP A 42 -8.18 9.72 -10.76
C TRP A 42 -6.72 10.10 -10.72
N ASP A 43 -6.46 11.40 -10.77
CA ASP A 43 -5.13 11.93 -10.56
C ASP A 43 -4.73 11.77 -9.07
N TYR A 44 -3.48 11.41 -8.77
CA TYR A 44 -3.02 11.22 -7.39
C TYR A 44 -3.16 12.50 -6.55
N ARG A 45 -3.16 13.67 -7.18
CA ARG A 45 -3.32 14.99 -6.56
C ARG A 45 -4.75 15.24 -6.08
N HIS A 46 -5.73 14.56 -6.70
CA HIS A 46 -7.17 14.80 -6.50
C HIS A 46 -7.94 13.48 -6.34
N GLN A 47 -7.56 12.68 -5.35
CA GLN A 47 -8.21 11.41 -5.06
C GLN A 47 -9.57 11.61 -4.37
N PRO A 48 -10.65 10.96 -4.82
CA PRO A 48 -11.95 11.07 -4.19
C PRO A 48 -11.95 10.38 -2.82
N GLY A 49 -12.86 10.80 -1.95
CA GLY A 49 -13.10 10.06 -0.71
C GLY A 49 -13.70 8.68 -1.02
N TYR A 50 -13.34 7.64 -0.27
CA TYR A 50 -13.88 6.29 -0.52
C TYR A 50 -15.41 6.23 -0.51
N LYS A 51 -16.10 7.05 0.31
CA LYS A 51 -17.57 7.14 0.31
C LYS A 51 -18.12 7.61 -1.03
N GLU A 52 -17.48 8.61 -1.62
CA GLU A 52 -17.84 9.16 -2.93
C GLU A 52 -17.55 8.15 -4.03
N LEU A 53 -16.34 7.59 -4.03
CA LEU A 53 -15.93 6.53 -4.97
C LEU A 53 -16.89 5.33 -4.93
N TYR A 54 -17.30 4.89 -3.74
CA TYR A 54 -18.24 3.79 -3.55
C TYR A 54 -19.63 4.12 -4.08
N ALA A 55 -20.16 5.32 -3.76
CA ALA A 55 -21.47 5.76 -4.22
C ALA A 55 -21.51 5.91 -5.75
N GLU A 56 -20.48 6.52 -6.32
CA GLU A 56 -20.34 6.66 -7.77
C GLU A 56 -20.20 5.31 -8.47
N GLY A 57 -19.36 4.42 -7.93
CA GLY A 57 -19.17 3.08 -8.48
C GLY A 57 -20.46 2.27 -8.47
N ARG A 58 -21.24 2.32 -7.38
CA ARG A 58 -22.54 1.64 -7.28
C ARG A 58 -23.53 2.21 -8.29
N SER A 59 -23.65 3.53 -8.35
CA SER A 59 -24.52 4.20 -9.34
C SER A 59 -24.12 3.86 -10.78
N CYS A 60 -22.82 3.71 -11.05
CA CYS A 60 -22.31 3.29 -12.35
C CYS A 60 -22.72 1.85 -12.69
N MET A 61 -22.59 0.91 -11.75
CA MET A 61 -23.02 -0.48 -11.90
C MET A 61 -24.51 -0.59 -12.23
N GLU A 62 -25.35 0.15 -11.50
CA GLU A 62 -26.80 0.16 -11.69
C GLU A 62 -27.22 0.78 -13.04
N ARG A 63 -26.60 1.91 -13.42
CA ARG A 63 -26.96 2.65 -14.65
C ARG A 63 -26.45 1.99 -15.94
N LEU A 64 -25.39 1.20 -15.85
CA LEU A 64 -24.71 0.57 -16.98
C LEU A 64 -24.64 -0.94 -16.76
N PRO A 65 -25.75 -1.69 -16.92
CA PRO A 65 -25.70 -3.16 -16.84
C PRO A 65 -24.81 -3.75 -17.95
N MET A 66 -24.29 -4.96 -17.77
CA MET A 66 -23.36 -5.61 -18.71
C MET A 66 -23.88 -5.63 -20.15
N ALA A 67 -25.16 -5.94 -20.38
CA ALA A 67 -25.77 -5.94 -21.71
C ALA A 67 -25.66 -4.57 -22.44
N LYS A 68 -25.73 -3.47 -21.67
CA LYS A 68 -25.55 -2.11 -22.23
C LYS A 68 -24.10 -1.84 -22.58
N LEU A 69 -23.16 -2.36 -21.80
CA LEU A 69 -21.73 -2.25 -22.07
C LEU A 69 -21.34 -3.04 -23.32
N GLU A 70 -21.88 -4.26 -23.48
CA GLU A 70 -21.72 -5.10 -24.67
C GLU A 70 -22.27 -4.39 -25.92
N ARG A 71 -23.46 -3.81 -25.84
CA ARG A 71 -23.98 -2.96 -26.93
C ARG A 71 -23.08 -1.76 -27.22
N GLY A 72 -22.45 -1.19 -26.19
CA GLY A 72 -21.43 -0.15 -26.32
C GLY A 72 -20.21 -0.58 -27.13
N MET A 73 -19.77 -1.83 -26.94
CA MET A 73 -18.67 -2.43 -27.71
C MET A 73 -19.03 -2.53 -29.20
N GLU A 74 -20.24 -2.98 -29.53
CA GLU A 74 -20.74 -3.07 -30.92
C GLU A 74 -20.82 -1.70 -31.59
N LEU A 75 -21.34 -0.71 -30.86
CA LEU A 75 -21.48 0.67 -31.33
C LEU A 75 -20.18 1.47 -31.31
N LYS A 76 -19.08 0.88 -30.80
CA LYS A 76 -17.77 1.52 -30.65
C LYS A 76 -17.85 2.83 -29.84
N ASP A 77 -18.69 2.86 -28.81
CA ASP A 77 -18.76 3.99 -27.87
C ASP A 77 -17.59 3.88 -26.88
N ALA A 78 -16.65 4.82 -26.94
CA ALA A 78 -15.41 4.73 -26.19
C ALA A 78 -15.61 4.68 -24.67
N GLN A 79 -16.64 5.34 -24.13
CA GLN A 79 -16.94 5.33 -22.71
C GLN A 79 -17.57 3.98 -22.30
N LEU A 80 -18.51 3.50 -23.12
CA LEU A 80 -19.00 2.11 -23.21
C LEU A 80 -17.88 1.07 -23.02
N MET A 81 -16.96 1.10 -23.97
CA MET A 81 -15.87 0.14 -24.10
C MET A 81 -14.91 0.18 -22.91
N PHE A 82 -14.56 1.38 -22.42
CA PHE A 82 -13.64 1.49 -21.28
C PHE A 82 -14.25 0.90 -20.01
N GLU A 83 -15.52 1.23 -19.70
CA GLU A 83 -16.22 0.67 -18.54
C GLU A 83 -16.38 -0.86 -18.65
N TYR A 84 -16.62 -1.38 -19.85
CA TYR A 84 -16.62 -2.83 -20.11
C TYR A 84 -15.28 -3.48 -19.75
N CYS A 85 -14.17 -2.94 -20.27
CA CYS A 85 -12.83 -3.43 -19.94
C CYS A 85 -12.55 -3.40 -18.44
N LEU A 86 -12.96 -2.33 -17.75
CA LEU A 86 -12.72 -2.18 -16.33
C LEU A 86 -13.43 -3.26 -15.48
N ARG A 87 -14.68 -3.58 -15.83
CA ARG A 87 -15.43 -4.65 -15.16
C ARG A 87 -14.89 -6.03 -15.48
N LYS A 88 -14.50 -6.28 -16.73
CA LYS A 88 -13.83 -7.54 -17.08
C LYS A 88 -12.51 -7.69 -16.33
N LEU A 89 -11.72 -6.62 -16.19
CA LEU A 89 -10.50 -6.64 -15.38
C LEU A 89 -10.77 -6.90 -13.90
N SER A 90 -11.89 -6.44 -13.34
CA SER A 90 -12.22 -6.68 -11.93
C SER A 90 -12.67 -8.12 -11.64
N SER A 91 -13.25 -8.81 -12.62
CA SER A 91 -13.68 -10.20 -12.50
C SER A 91 -12.56 -11.21 -12.78
N ILE A 92 -11.37 -10.76 -13.20
CA ILE A 92 -10.23 -11.66 -13.43
C ILE A 92 -9.63 -12.07 -12.08
N SER A 93 -9.85 -13.33 -11.69
CA SER A 93 -9.25 -13.94 -10.51
C SER A 93 -7.77 -14.30 -10.73
N ASN A 94 -7.39 -14.70 -11.95
CA ASN A 94 -6.01 -15.03 -12.32
C ASN A 94 -5.48 -14.10 -13.42
N ILE A 95 -4.47 -13.29 -13.10
CA ILE A 95 -3.91 -12.27 -14.00
C ILE A 95 -3.25 -12.85 -15.26
N GLY A 96 -2.83 -14.12 -15.26
CA GLY A 96 -2.39 -14.82 -16.47
C GLY A 96 -3.47 -14.90 -17.56
N THR A 97 -4.72 -14.56 -17.23
CA THR A 97 -5.89 -14.62 -18.12
C THR A 97 -6.34 -13.26 -18.64
N ILE A 98 -5.55 -12.18 -18.49
CA ILE A 98 -5.86 -10.92 -19.19
C ILE A 98 -5.92 -11.24 -20.69
N THR A 99 -7.14 -11.21 -21.26
CA THR A 99 -7.36 -11.62 -22.62
C THR A 99 -6.82 -10.58 -23.60
N ASP A 100 -6.35 -11.05 -24.74
CA ASP A 100 -5.90 -10.18 -25.83
C ASP A 100 -7.01 -9.21 -26.26
N ASP A 101 -8.28 -9.60 -26.15
CA ASP A 101 -9.45 -8.75 -26.44
C ASP A 101 -9.51 -7.51 -25.55
N ILE A 102 -9.21 -7.64 -24.25
CA ILE A 102 -9.19 -6.50 -23.32
C ILE A 102 -8.05 -5.56 -23.69
N LEU A 103 -6.84 -6.11 -23.91
CA LEU A 103 -5.67 -5.32 -24.28
C LEU A 103 -5.86 -4.60 -25.62
N ASP A 104 -6.40 -5.29 -26.62
CA ASP A 104 -6.70 -4.71 -27.93
C ASP A 104 -7.77 -3.61 -27.85
N THR A 105 -8.82 -3.83 -27.06
CA THR A 105 -9.84 -2.80 -26.80
C THR A 105 -9.24 -1.57 -26.15
N LEU A 106 -8.41 -1.73 -25.11
CA LEU A 106 -7.71 -0.63 -24.45
C LEU A 106 -6.76 0.11 -25.42
N ARG A 107 -6.01 -0.63 -26.25
CA ARG A 107 -5.15 -0.05 -27.30
C ARG A 107 -5.97 0.77 -28.33
N LYS A 108 -7.12 0.29 -28.76
CA LYS A 108 -8.03 1.05 -29.64
C LYS A 108 -8.49 2.37 -28.98
N LEU A 109 -8.77 2.33 -27.68
CA LEU A 109 -9.21 3.49 -26.90
C LEU A 109 -8.14 4.58 -26.76
N THR A 110 -6.86 4.24 -26.71
CA THR A 110 -5.78 5.25 -26.70
C THR A 110 -5.73 6.05 -28.01
N GLY A 111 -6.14 5.42 -29.13
CA GLY A 111 -6.09 6.00 -30.46
C GLY A 111 -4.70 6.05 -31.08
N TRP A 112 -3.75 5.28 -30.54
CA TRP A 112 -2.36 5.25 -30.97
C TRP A 112 -2.00 4.04 -31.81
N PHE A 113 -2.81 2.99 -31.72
CA PHE A 113 -2.59 1.76 -32.44
C PHE A 113 -3.43 1.77 -33.71
N GLN A 114 -2.75 1.60 -34.84
CA GLN A 114 -3.39 1.30 -36.10
C GLN A 114 -3.85 -0.16 -36.08
N ASN A 115 -4.96 -0.45 -36.76
CA ASN A 115 -5.35 -1.83 -37.01
C ASN A 115 -4.40 -2.49 -38.02
N GLU A 116 -4.62 -3.77 -38.30
CA GLU A 116 -3.84 -4.55 -39.29
C GLU A 116 -3.81 -3.90 -40.69
N GLN A 117 -4.77 -3.02 -41.00
CA GLN A 117 -4.88 -2.28 -42.26
C GLN A 117 -4.19 -0.91 -42.21
N GLY A 118 -3.43 -0.60 -41.17
CA GLY A 118 -2.77 0.70 -40.99
C GLY A 118 -3.71 1.87 -40.68
N ARG A 119 -4.98 1.60 -40.35
CA ARG A 119 -6.00 2.63 -40.08
C ARG A 119 -6.28 2.77 -38.58
N PHE A 120 -6.44 4.01 -38.12
CA PHE A 120 -6.86 4.26 -36.75
C PHE A 120 -8.35 3.94 -36.57
N PRO A 121 -8.74 3.23 -35.49
CA PRO A 121 -10.14 2.92 -35.21
C PRO A 121 -10.94 4.22 -34.99
N ARG A 122 -12.05 4.36 -35.71
CA ARG A 122 -13.04 5.41 -35.48
C ARG A 122 -13.94 4.99 -34.33
N LEU A 123 -13.77 5.62 -33.17
CA LEU A 123 -14.57 5.38 -31.96
C LEU A 123 -15.44 6.60 -31.69
N GLY A 124 -16.70 6.36 -31.32
CA GLY A 124 -17.62 7.41 -30.89
C GLY A 124 -17.25 7.94 -29.51
N ARG A 125 -17.46 9.25 -29.28
CA ARG A 125 -17.30 9.91 -27.96
C ARG A 125 -15.94 9.71 -27.28
N ARG A 126 -14.86 9.51 -28.05
CA ARG A 126 -13.51 9.38 -27.52
C ARG A 126 -12.95 10.74 -27.08
N THR A 127 -13.01 11.03 -25.79
CA THR A 127 -12.42 12.22 -25.16
C THR A 127 -10.93 12.00 -24.83
N LEU A 128 -10.20 13.08 -24.53
CA LEU A 128 -8.82 12.98 -24.02
C LEU A 128 -8.77 12.18 -22.70
N GLN A 129 -9.74 12.41 -21.82
CA GLN A 129 -9.85 11.72 -20.54
C GLN A 129 -9.94 10.19 -20.70
N ILE A 130 -10.77 9.70 -21.62
CA ILE A 130 -10.88 8.25 -21.89
C ILE A 130 -9.56 7.68 -22.44
N ARG A 131 -8.81 8.45 -23.24
CA ARG A 131 -7.47 8.01 -23.70
C ARG A 131 -6.51 7.86 -22.52
N CYS A 132 -6.47 8.83 -21.62
CA CYS A 132 -5.65 8.79 -20.42
C CYS A 132 -6.02 7.63 -19.50
N PHE A 133 -7.32 7.35 -19.33
CA PHE A 133 -7.79 6.20 -18.55
C PHE A 133 -7.41 4.86 -19.19
N ALA A 134 -7.52 4.76 -20.52
CA ALA A 134 -7.11 3.56 -21.25
C ALA A 134 -5.58 3.34 -21.18
N LEU A 135 -4.78 4.41 -21.27
CA LEU A 135 -3.33 4.34 -21.06
C LEU A 135 -3.00 3.87 -19.64
N ALA A 136 -3.66 4.43 -18.62
CA ALA A 136 -3.49 3.99 -17.23
C ALA A 136 -3.83 2.50 -17.05
N ALA A 137 -4.92 2.03 -17.66
CA ALA A 137 -5.31 0.62 -17.63
C ALA A 137 -4.27 -0.28 -18.32
N LEU A 138 -3.71 0.13 -19.47
CA LEU A 138 -2.63 -0.60 -20.13
C LEU A 138 -1.36 -0.67 -19.26
N ILE A 139 -0.99 0.43 -18.60
CA ILE A 139 0.11 0.46 -17.63
C ILE A 139 -0.17 -0.57 -16.54
N TRP A 140 -1.37 -0.58 -15.96
CA TRP A 140 -1.76 -1.55 -14.93
C TRP A 140 -1.65 -2.99 -15.44
N CYS A 141 -2.19 -3.30 -16.62
CA CYS A 141 -2.14 -4.63 -17.21
C CYS A 141 -0.70 -5.09 -17.43
N TYR A 142 0.14 -4.30 -18.12
CA TYR A 142 1.53 -4.70 -18.39
C TYR A 142 2.39 -4.76 -17.13
N PHE A 143 2.19 -3.83 -16.20
CA PHE A 143 2.88 -3.84 -14.92
C PHE A 143 2.51 -5.09 -14.13
N ARG A 144 1.23 -5.44 -14.05
CA ARG A 144 0.75 -6.69 -13.42
C ARG A 144 1.29 -7.93 -14.11
N MET A 145 1.24 -7.99 -15.45
CA MET A 145 1.79 -9.11 -16.22
C MET A 145 3.28 -9.33 -15.95
N HIS A 146 4.05 -8.25 -15.75
CA HIS A 146 5.47 -8.37 -15.37
C HIS A 146 5.64 -9.03 -13.99
N PHE A 147 4.98 -8.53 -12.94
CA PHE A 147 5.15 -9.08 -11.58
C PHE A 147 4.53 -10.45 -11.35
N TRP A 148 3.61 -10.88 -12.21
CA TRP A 148 3.04 -12.22 -12.14
C TRP A 148 3.93 -13.28 -12.79
N ARG A 149 4.89 -12.89 -13.63
CA ARG A 149 5.88 -13.85 -14.14
C ARG A 149 6.79 -14.26 -12.98
N ALA A 150 6.80 -15.55 -12.66
CA ALA A 150 7.50 -16.13 -11.52
C ALA A 150 9.05 -16.11 -11.63
N HIS A 151 9.64 -15.16 -12.35
CA HIS A 151 11.05 -15.17 -12.70
C HIS A 151 11.84 -14.06 -12.03
N GLU A 152 13.05 -14.42 -11.61
CA GLU A 152 14.09 -13.46 -11.24
C GLU A 152 14.46 -12.67 -12.48
N CYS A 153 13.89 -11.48 -12.66
CA CYS A 153 14.21 -10.64 -13.81
C CYS A 153 15.64 -10.10 -13.66
N THR A 154 16.57 -10.70 -14.39
CA THR A 154 17.93 -10.19 -14.54
C THR A 154 17.90 -8.84 -15.26
N LEU A 155 18.92 -8.01 -15.07
CA LEU A 155 19.03 -6.72 -15.77
C LEU A 155 19.02 -6.90 -17.32
N LYS A 156 19.53 -8.03 -17.81
CA LYS A 156 19.51 -8.38 -19.24
C LYS A 156 18.10 -8.65 -19.75
N GLU A 157 17.29 -9.37 -18.99
CA GLU A 157 15.89 -9.62 -19.34
C GLU A 157 15.08 -8.34 -19.28
N LEU A 158 15.32 -7.51 -18.27
CA LEU A 158 14.68 -6.21 -18.12
C LEU A 158 14.90 -5.29 -19.32
N ARG A 159 16.12 -5.33 -19.90
CA ARG A 159 16.45 -4.59 -21.12
C ARG A 159 15.61 -5.02 -22.32
N ASN A 160 15.18 -6.28 -22.37
CA ASN A 160 14.40 -6.82 -23.48
C ASN A 160 12.91 -6.98 -23.13
N ASP A 161 12.48 -6.57 -21.93
CA ASP A 161 11.12 -6.77 -21.46
C ASP A 161 10.17 -5.72 -22.05
N LEU A 162 9.55 -6.09 -23.17
CA LEU A 162 8.60 -5.26 -23.91
C LEU A 162 7.45 -4.71 -23.03
N PRO A 163 6.80 -5.51 -22.16
CA PRO A 163 5.84 -5.00 -21.17
C PRO A 163 6.33 -3.80 -20.36
N LEU A 164 7.51 -3.85 -19.76
CA LEU A 164 8.00 -2.73 -18.96
C LEU A 164 8.44 -1.53 -19.80
N GLY A 165 8.96 -1.76 -21.01
CA GLY A 165 9.15 -0.71 -22.01
C GLY A 165 7.84 0.04 -22.29
N ASN A 166 6.74 -0.69 -22.49
CA ASN A 166 5.41 -0.13 -22.70
C ASN A 166 4.87 0.60 -21.46
N VAL A 167 5.09 0.06 -20.25
CA VAL A 167 4.71 0.73 -18.99
C VAL A 167 5.37 2.10 -18.88
N ALA A 168 6.69 2.18 -19.04
CA ALA A 168 7.43 3.45 -18.95
C ALA A 168 6.96 4.44 -20.02
N HIS A 169 6.80 3.97 -21.25
CA HIS A 169 6.34 4.79 -22.36
C HIS A 169 4.93 5.35 -22.12
N PHE A 170 3.93 4.51 -21.83
CA PHE A 170 2.57 4.98 -21.58
C PHE A 170 2.48 5.86 -20.34
N ALA A 171 3.30 5.61 -19.32
CA ALA A 171 3.39 6.46 -18.14
C ALA A 171 3.90 7.86 -18.48
N MET A 172 4.97 7.98 -19.28
CA MET A 172 5.45 9.27 -19.80
C MET A 172 4.33 10.02 -20.55
N VAL A 173 3.54 9.29 -21.33
CA VAL A 173 2.45 9.90 -22.11
C VAL A 173 1.35 10.45 -21.22
N CYS A 174 0.96 9.71 -20.17
CA CYS A 174 0.05 10.22 -19.16
C CYS A 174 0.59 11.51 -18.51
N VAL A 175 1.90 11.54 -18.17
CA VAL A 175 2.56 12.73 -17.61
C VAL A 175 2.49 13.92 -18.58
N ASN A 176 2.74 13.68 -19.88
CA ASN A 176 2.69 14.74 -20.90
C ASN A 176 1.26 15.32 -21.09
N TYR A 177 0.22 14.58 -20.70
CA TYR A 177 -1.15 15.09 -20.64
C TYR A 177 -1.54 15.71 -19.28
N ASP A 178 -0.55 15.94 -18.40
CA ASP A 178 -0.76 16.36 -17.01
C ASP A 178 -1.73 15.44 -16.24
N TYR A 179 -1.67 14.14 -16.53
CA TYR A 179 -2.49 13.13 -15.88
C TYR A 179 -1.60 12.12 -15.17
N LEU A 180 -1.58 12.17 -13.83
CA LEU A 180 -0.73 11.33 -13.00
C LEU A 180 -1.60 10.43 -12.12
N PRO A 181 -2.18 9.35 -12.66
CA PRO A 181 -2.95 8.42 -11.86
C PRO A 181 -2.02 7.62 -10.91
N PRO A 182 -2.52 7.11 -9.77
CA PRO A 182 -1.71 6.34 -8.83
C PRO A 182 -0.85 5.24 -9.46
N ILE A 183 -1.37 4.53 -10.49
CA ILE A 183 -0.60 3.49 -11.17
C ILE A 183 0.68 4.01 -11.86
N VAL A 184 0.66 5.24 -12.40
CA VAL A 184 1.83 5.87 -13.02
C VAL A 184 2.90 6.13 -11.97
N ILE A 185 2.51 6.67 -10.82
CA ILE A 185 3.40 6.94 -9.69
C ILE A 185 3.98 5.63 -9.13
N ARG A 186 3.16 4.57 -8.99
CA ARG A 186 3.64 3.26 -8.54
C ARG A 186 4.64 2.64 -9.52
N ALA A 187 4.37 2.71 -10.82
CA ALA A 187 5.28 2.21 -11.83
C ALA A 187 6.61 2.95 -11.80
N ALA A 188 6.59 4.29 -11.78
CA ALA A 188 7.80 5.11 -11.70
C ALA A 188 8.60 4.84 -10.42
N GLY A 189 7.92 4.68 -9.28
CA GLY A 189 8.56 4.32 -8.02
C GLY A 189 9.25 2.95 -8.05
N TRP A 190 8.67 1.99 -8.76
CA TRP A 190 9.34 0.71 -8.98
C TRP A 190 10.60 0.87 -9.84
N PHE A 191 10.53 1.61 -10.95
CA PHE A 191 11.72 1.90 -11.76
C PHE A 191 12.83 2.58 -10.95
N ALA A 192 12.48 3.55 -10.10
CA ALA A 192 13.44 4.19 -9.21
C ALA A 192 14.05 3.23 -8.19
N SER A 193 13.27 2.25 -7.70
CA SER A 193 13.76 1.24 -6.77
C SER A 193 14.74 0.24 -7.37
N ALA A 194 14.76 0.12 -8.71
CA ALA A 194 15.65 -0.78 -9.40
C ALA A 194 17.14 -0.50 -9.10
N LYS A 195 17.48 0.76 -8.81
CA LYS A 195 18.82 1.14 -8.34
C LYS A 195 19.27 0.30 -7.15
N THR A 196 18.37 0.05 -6.21
CA THR A 196 18.69 -0.76 -5.03
C THR A 196 18.49 -2.25 -5.28
N LEU A 197 17.61 -2.64 -6.21
CA LEU A 197 17.43 -4.03 -6.61
C LEU A 197 18.65 -4.61 -7.33
N TYR A 198 19.36 -3.78 -8.11
CA TYR A 198 20.47 -4.18 -8.97
C TYR A 198 21.80 -3.51 -8.55
N ASP A 199 22.13 -3.55 -7.26
CA ASP A 199 23.42 -3.16 -6.70
C ASP A 199 23.96 -1.79 -7.17
N GLY A 200 23.08 -0.79 -7.21
CA GLY A 200 23.40 0.60 -7.55
C GLY A 200 23.12 0.98 -9.00
N VAL A 201 22.69 0.05 -9.86
CA VAL A 201 22.39 0.33 -11.27
C VAL A 201 21.03 1.01 -11.41
N ASP A 202 21.05 2.33 -11.64
CA ASP A 202 19.83 3.08 -11.95
C ASP A 202 19.37 2.81 -13.38
N ILE A 203 18.37 1.95 -13.54
CA ILE A 203 17.86 1.53 -14.85
C ILE A 203 17.21 2.67 -15.62
N ARG A 204 16.76 3.74 -14.92
CA ARG A 204 16.16 4.93 -15.55
C ARG A 204 17.14 5.58 -16.53
N TRP A 205 18.43 5.54 -16.22
CA TRP A 205 19.49 6.18 -17.01
C TRP A 205 20.37 5.17 -17.74
N THR A 206 20.55 3.97 -17.17
CA THR A 206 21.45 2.95 -17.73
C THR A 206 20.84 2.24 -18.95
N ILE A 207 19.52 2.05 -18.98
CA ILE A 207 18.86 1.36 -20.10
C ILE A 207 18.33 2.41 -21.09
N PRO A 208 18.80 2.43 -22.35
CA PRO A 208 18.45 3.49 -23.32
C PRO A 208 16.93 3.70 -23.51
N GLN A 209 16.15 2.61 -23.44
CA GLN A 209 14.70 2.67 -23.60
C GLN A 209 13.98 3.41 -22.47
N PHE A 210 14.57 3.48 -21.27
CA PHE A 210 14.02 4.20 -20.12
C PHE A 210 14.61 5.61 -20.01
N ALA A 211 15.85 5.80 -20.45
CA ALA A 211 16.54 7.10 -20.43
C ALA A 211 15.87 8.18 -21.29
N LYS A 212 15.11 7.78 -22.31
CA LYS A 212 14.31 8.70 -23.14
C LYS A 212 13.08 9.25 -22.42
N GLU A 213 12.58 8.58 -21.39
CA GLU A 213 11.32 8.91 -20.71
C GLU A 213 11.54 9.99 -19.61
N LYS A 214 12.30 11.05 -19.92
CA LYS A 214 12.77 12.05 -18.94
C LYS A 214 11.66 12.73 -18.15
N THR A 215 10.56 13.09 -18.81
CA THR A 215 9.44 13.79 -18.17
C THR A 215 8.75 12.93 -17.10
N LEU A 216 8.73 11.60 -17.27
CA LEU A 216 8.24 10.67 -16.26
C LEU A 216 9.11 10.71 -14.99
N TRP A 217 10.44 10.76 -15.15
CA TRP A 217 11.37 10.78 -14.03
C TRP A 217 11.33 12.10 -13.28
N GLU A 218 11.24 13.23 -13.98
CA GLU A 218 11.05 14.56 -13.38
C GLU A 218 9.74 14.64 -12.56
N ALA A 219 8.64 14.09 -13.09
CA ALA A 219 7.37 14.02 -12.38
C ALA A 219 7.45 13.13 -11.13
N TRP A 220 8.17 12.01 -11.20
CA TRP A 220 8.42 11.14 -10.04
C TRP A 220 9.28 11.81 -8.98
N ASP A 221 10.38 12.46 -9.37
CA ASP A 221 11.26 13.15 -8.42
C ASP A 221 10.51 14.29 -7.72
N THR A 222 9.71 15.07 -8.48
CA THR A 222 8.79 16.09 -7.91
C THR A 222 7.79 15.48 -6.92
N TYR A 223 7.24 14.30 -7.23
CA TYR A 223 6.35 13.58 -6.32
C TYR A 223 7.09 13.20 -5.02
N VAL A 224 8.30 12.64 -5.10
CA VAL A 224 9.11 12.25 -3.93
C VAL A 224 9.43 13.46 -3.06
N GLU A 225 9.87 14.57 -3.64
CA GLU A 225 10.14 15.81 -2.91
C GLU A 225 8.89 16.34 -2.20
N SER A 226 7.74 16.30 -2.88
CA SER A 226 6.45 16.69 -2.30
C SER A 226 6.08 15.81 -1.10
N GLN A 227 6.29 14.49 -1.20
CA GLN A 227 6.06 13.57 -0.07
C GLN A 227 7.03 13.83 1.08
N ALA A 228 8.31 14.01 0.80
CA ALA A 228 9.32 14.32 1.82
C ALA A 228 9.00 15.63 2.55
N SER A 229 8.56 16.67 1.82
CA SER A 229 8.12 17.95 2.40
C SER A 229 6.89 17.79 3.30
N LYS A 230 5.89 17.00 2.87
CA LYS A 230 4.70 16.70 3.69
C LYS A 230 5.07 15.95 4.96
N GLU A 231 5.93 14.94 4.86
CA GLU A 231 6.37 14.15 6.00
C GLU A 231 7.20 14.99 6.98
N SER A 232 8.13 15.81 6.49
CA SER A 232 8.91 16.73 7.33
C SER A 232 8.01 17.67 8.12
N LYS A 233 7.00 18.27 7.47
CA LYS A 233 5.99 19.10 8.14
C LYS A 233 5.20 18.31 9.19
N GLN A 234 4.86 17.06 8.91
CA GLN A 234 4.15 16.19 9.85
C GLN A 234 5.03 15.82 11.04
N LEU A 235 6.28 15.43 10.82
CA LEU A 235 7.25 15.13 11.88
C LEU A 235 7.51 16.35 12.76
N ALA A 236 7.61 17.56 12.18
CA ALA A 236 7.73 18.79 12.95
C ALA A 236 6.49 19.06 13.83
N LYS A 237 5.28 18.76 13.34
CA LYS A 237 4.04 18.84 14.16
C LYS A 237 4.05 17.83 15.30
N VAL A 238 4.48 16.60 15.01
CA VAL A 238 4.58 15.52 16.01
C VAL A 238 5.63 15.85 17.06
N ALA A 239 6.81 16.37 16.66
CA ALA A 239 7.88 16.74 17.57
C ALA A 239 7.46 17.82 18.58
N LYS A 240 6.62 18.78 18.16
CA LYS A 240 6.08 19.83 19.04
C LYS A 240 5.10 19.31 20.10
N ALA A 241 4.43 18.17 19.87
CA ALA A 241 3.42 17.64 20.79
C ALA A 241 3.25 16.12 20.59
N PRO A 242 4.26 15.29 20.91
CA PRO A 242 4.29 13.88 20.54
C PRO A 242 3.11 13.09 21.13
N HIS A 243 2.75 13.38 22.38
CA HIS A 243 1.63 12.81 23.12
C HIS A 243 0.25 13.06 22.50
N ARG A 244 0.12 14.02 21.56
CA ARG A 244 -1.16 14.31 20.87
C ARG A 244 -1.34 13.56 19.56
N TYR A 245 -0.28 12.98 19.02
CA TYR A 245 -0.29 12.34 17.70
C TYR A 245 0.10 10.86 17.74
N ARG A 246 0.53 10.36 18.90
CA ARG A 246 0.93 8.98 19.11
C ARG A 246 0.16 8.39 20.29
N CYS A 247 -0.24 7.13 20.18
CA CYS A 247 -0.74 6.40 21.34
C CYS A 247 0.37 6.30 22.39
N ALA A 248 0.05 6.65 23.63
CA ALA A 248 0.99 6.63 24.75
C ALA A 248 1.27 5.22 25.29
N ALA A 249 0.43 4.23 24.96
CA ALA A 249 0.68 2.86 25.38
C ALA A 249 1.91 2.30 24.68
N ASP A 250 2.80 1.67 25.47
CA ASP A 250 4.06 1.13 24.98
C ASP A 250 3.82 0.16 23.81
N ARG A 251 4.71 0.24 22.81
CA ARG A 251 4.70 -0.58 21.58
C ARG A 251 3.40 -0.54 20.76
N CYS A 252 2.42 0.27 21.14
CA CYS A 252 1.17 0.42 20.39
C CYS A 252 1.44 0.90 18.96
N GLY A 253 2.33 1.88 18.81
CA GLY A 253 2.80 2.46 17.53
C GLY A 253 1.70 2.99 16.58
N ILE A 254 0.45 3.07 17.04
CA ILE A 254 -0.63 3.78 16.33
C ILE A 254 -0.39 5.28 16.42
N ARG A 255 -0.62 5.94 15.29
CA ARG A 255 -0.47 7.37 15.12
C ARG A 255 -1.76 7.97 14.55
N ALA A 256 -1.84 9.28 14.64
CA ALA A 256 -2.97 10.09 14.21
C ALA A 256 -2.50 11.27 13.36
N MET A 257 -3.27 11.62 12.32
CA MET A 257 -3.00 12.83 11.52
C MET A 257 -3.45 14.11 12.25
N HIS A 258 -4.44 14.00 13.14
CA HIS A 258 -5.04 15.13 13.84
C HIS A 258 -5.00 14.95 15.36
N LYS A 259 -4.80 16.05 16.11
CA LYS A 259 -4.71 16.06 17.59
C LYS A 259 -5.94 15.50 18.31
N ARG A 260 -7.11 15.53 17.65
CA ARG A 260 -8.39 15.05 18.20
C ARG A 260 -8.66 13.58 17.88
N ALA A 261 -7.77 12.91 17.16
CA ALA A 261 -8.02 11.56 16.69
C ALA A 261 -7.78 10.48 17.76
N LEU A 262 -7.06 10.83 18.82
CA LEU A 262 -6.79 9.94 19.96
C LEU A 262 -7.56 10.43 21.18
N ARG A 263 -8.04 9.48 21.99
CA ARG A 263 -8.71 9.76 23.27
C ARG A 263 -7.68 10.28 24.26
N ARG A 264 -7.89 11.45 24.86
CA ARG A 264 -7.01 11.98 25.90
C ARG A 264 -7.31 11.33 27.24
N CYS A 265 -6.32 11.25 28.13
CA CYS A 265 -6.57 10.94 29.54
C CYS A 265 -7.62 11.89 30.12
N GLY A 266 -8.56 11.34 30.89
CA GLY A 266 -9.65 12.09 31.51
C GLY A 266 -9.30 12.70 32.88
N GLY A 267 -8.13 12.39 33.43
CA GLY A 267 -7.71 12.89 34.75
C GLY A 267 -7.04 14.27 34.72
N ASP A 268 -6.53 14.68 35.88
CA ASP A 268 -6.04 16.03 36.16
C ASP A 268 -4.59 16.27 35.74
N CYS A 269 -3.97 15.34 35.01
CA CYS A 269 -2.63 15.55 34.47
C CYS A 269 -2.54 16.80 33.58
N ALA A 270 -1.40 17.48 33.68
CA ALA A 270 -1.18 18.75 33.00
C ALA A 270 -1.31 18.60 31.46
N PRO A 271 -1.87 19.61 30.75
CA PRO A 271 -2.24 19.47 29.33
C PRO A 271 -1.08 19.16 28.37
N ASP A 272 0.14 19.49 28.77
CA ASP A 272 1.41 19.30 28.08
C ASP A 272 1.97 17.88 28.24
N VAL A 273 1.66 17.18 29.34
CA VAL A 273 2.04 15.77 29.56
C VAL A 273 0.88 14.79 29.39
N ARG A 274 -0.36 15.30 29.21
CA ARG A 274 -1.57 14.49 29.12
C ARG A 274 -1.53 13.47 27.97
N PRO A 275 -1.40 12.16 28.24
CA PRO A 275 -1.26 11.16 27.18
C PRO A 275 -2.55 11.03 26.36
N SER A 276 -2.39 10.53 25.14
CA SER A 276 -3.50 10.16 24.27
C SER A 276 -3.43 8.69 23.87
N TYR A 277 -4.59 8.08 23.64
CA TYR A 277 -4.77 6.65 23.46
C TYR A 277 -5.61 6.36 22.23
N CYS A 278 -5.29 5.29 21.52
CA CYS A 278 -6.09 4.82 20.38
C CYS A 278 -7.32 4.02 20.81
N SER A 279 -7.30 3.41 21.98
CA SER A 279 -8.38 2.61 22.58
C SER A 279 -8.37 2.70 24.10
N GLU A 280 -9.48 2.31 24.73
CA GLU A 280 -9.58 2.17 26.18
C GLU A 280 -8.63 1.09 26.73
N GLU A 281 -8.49 -0.02 26.01
CA GLU A 281 -7.51 -1.07 26.31
C GLU A 281 -6.07 -0.52 26.43
N CYS A 282 -5.65 0.35 25.51
CA CYS A 282 -4.35 1.01 25.58
C CYS A 282 -4.25 1.98 26.77
N GLN A 283 -5.34 2.65 27.13
CA GLN A 283 -5.38 3.51 28.31
C GLN A 283 -5.20 2.69 29.59
N LEU A 284 -5.90 1.55 29.72
CA LEU A 284 -5.79 0.66 30.88
C LEU A 284 -4.38 0.07 31.02
N LYS A 285 -3.78 -0.39 29.91
CA LYS A 285 -2.39 -0.89 29.94
C LYS A 285 -1.39 0.16 30.38
N HIS A 286 -1.50 1.38 29.85
CA HIS A 286 -0.63 2.50 30.24
C HIS A 286 -0.99 3.07 31.63
N TRP A 287 -2.16 2.75 32.19
CA TRP A 287 -2.61 3.32 33.46
C TRP A 287 -1.69 2.96 34.62
N LEU A 288 -1.14 1.74 34.64
CA LEU A 288 -0.23 1.27 35.67
C LEU A 288 0.96 2.21 35.90
N VAL A 289 1.53 2.74 34.81
CA VAL A 289 2.64 3.70 34.87
C VAL A 289 2.14 5.15 34.92
N HIS A 290 1.05 5.47 34.22
CA HIS A 290 0.55 6.85 34.14
C HIS A 290 -0.13 7.33 35.43
N ARG A 291 -0.70 6.45 36.25
CA ARG A 291 -1.47 6.82 37.45
C ARG A 291 -0.70 7.71 38.43
N TYR A 292 0.62 7.52 38.53
CA TYR A 292 1.49 8.32 39.39
C TYR A 292 1.61 9.77 38.91
N LEU A 293 1.65 9.98 37.59
CA LEU A 293 1.65 11.31 36.97
C LEU A 293 0.25 11.92 36.88
N CYS A 294 -0.79 11.09 36.91
CA CYS A 294 -2.17 11.54 36.73
C CYS A 294 -2.83 12.03 38.02
N ARG A 295 -2.53 11.39 39.16
CA ARG A 295 -3.17 11.69 40.45
C ARG A 295 -2.45 12.76 41.27
N LYS A 296 -1.18 13.04 40.99
CA LYS A 296 -0.33 13.84 41.88
C LYS A 296 0.10 15.14 41.21
N ASN A 297 0.17 16.21 42.01
CA ASN A 297 1.01 17.34 41.68
C ASN A 297 2.45 16.79 41.69
N PRO A 298 3.25 16.91 40.60
CA PRO A 298 4.56 16.26 40.48
C PRO A 298 5.58 16.57 41.59
N LEU A 299 5.26 17.50 42.51
CA LEU A 299 6.12 18.00 43.58
C LEU A 299 5.98 17.24 44.92
N ASP A 300 4.94 16.42 45.11
CA ASP A 300 4.59 15.88 46.45
C ASP A 300 4.87 14.38 46.63
N VAL A 301 5.78 13.80 45.83
CA VAL A 301 6.23 12.41 46.07
C VAL A 301 7.68 12.44 46.48
N PRO A 302 7.99 12.20 47.76
CA PRO A 302 9.34 11.80 48.13
C PRO A 302 9.65 10.55 47.31
N ILE A 303 10.71 10.59 46.50
CA ILE A 303 11.33 9.36 46.01
C ILE A 303 11.71 8.63 47.29
N VAL A 304 10.95 7.59 47.65
CA VAL A 304 11.29 6.73 48.78
C VAL A 304 12.60 6.07 48.35
N ASP A 305 13.68 6.36 49.09
CA ASP A 305 14.96 5.70 48.88
C ASP A 305 14.72 4.20 48.92
N TRP A 306 15.27 3.48 47.94
CA TRP A 306 15.19 2.03 47.85
C TRP A 306 15.68 1.42 49.16
N ASP A 307 14.76 0.93 49.98
CA ASP A 307 15.01 0.47 51.35
C ASP A 307 15.54 -0.98 51.40
N ASP A 308 15.88 -1.57 50.25
CA ASP A 308 16.42 -2.93 50.10
C ASP A 308 15.61 -3.98 50.88
N ASP A 309 14.30 -3.75 50.99
CA ASP A 309 13.41 -4.65 51.70
C ASP A 309 13.06 -5.84 50.77
N SER A 310 13.62 -7.00 51.12
CA SER A 310 13.52 -8.24 50.37
C SER A 310 12.11 -8.82 50.30
N ASP A 311 11.18 -8.29 51.11
CA ASP A 311 9.79 -8.75 51.19
C ASP A 311 8.84 -7.97 50.24
N TRP A 312 9.36 -7.04 49.43
CA TRP A 312 8.57 -6.38 48.37
C TRP A 312 8.21 -7.35 47.24
N GLU A 313 6.99 -7.86 47.25
CA GLU A 313 6.38 -8.51 46.09
C GLU A 313 5.77 -7.46 45.14
N ASP A 314 6.27 -7.39 43.90
CA ASP A 314 5.63 -6.63 42.81
C ASP A 314 4.24 -7.24 42.50
N VAL A 315 3.20 -6.76 43.17
CA VAL A 315 1.82 -7.26 43.02
C VAL A 315 1.28 -7.04 41.60
N GLU A 316 1.84 -6.11 40.83
CA GLU A 316 1.41 -5.77 39.46
C GLU A 316 2.58 -5.79 38.47
N VAL A 317 2.87 -6.96 37.86
CA VAL A 317 3.84 -7.06 36.76
C VAL A 317 3.33 -6.31 35.54
N TYR A 318 3.97 -5.19 35.21
CA TYR A 318 3.71 -4.44 33.98
C TYR A 318 4.06 -5.33 32.77
N LYS A 319 3.02 -5.84 32.08
CA LYS A 319 3.16 -6.61 30.83
C LYS A 319 2.88 -5.70 29.64
N PRO A 320 3.91 -5.12 28.99
CA PRO A 320 3.72 -4.26 27.83
C PRO A 320 3.31 -5.03 26.56
N SER A 321 3.30 -6.36 26.60
CA SER A 321 2.88 -7.19 25.46
C SER A 321 1.36 -7.16 25.30
N TYR A 322 0.91 -6.95 24.07
CA TYR A 322 -0.48 -7.20 23.71
C TYR A 322 -0.63 -8.72 23.55
N ASP A 323 -1.68 -9.28 24.14
CA ASP A 323 -2.12 -10.62 23.80
C ASP A 323 -2.81 -10.54 22.43
N ASP A 324 -1.99 -10.51 21.38
CA ASP A 324 -2.45 -10.44 19.99
C ASP A 324 -2.87 -11.85 19.52
N GLY A 325 -3.68 -12.53 20.33
CA GLY A 325 -4.42 -13.70 19.91
C GLY A 325 -5.23 -13.42 18.63
N ALA A 326 -5.79 -14.48 18.04
CA ALA A 326 -6.62 -14.32 16.84
C ALA A 326 -7.74 -13.29 17.09
N LEU A 327 -7.67 -12.16 16.38
CA LEU A 327 -8.70 -11.14 16.46
C LEU A 327 -9.99 -11.74 15.90
N SER A 328 -11.09 -11.58 16.64
CA SER A 328 -12.41 -11.89 16.08
C SER A 328 -12.73 -10.93 14.93
N ASP A 329 -13.59 -11.33 14.01
CA ASP A 329 -14.01 -10.48 12.88
C ASP A 329 -14.59 -9.14 13.35
N ALA A 330 -15.33 -9.15 14.46
CA ALA A 330 -15.85 -7.94 15.09
C ALA A 330 -14.74 -7.00 15.60
N ALA A 331 -13.60 -7.56 16.04
CA ALA A 331 -12.45 -6.80 16.51
C ALA A 331 -11.60 -6.21 15.37
N ILE A 332 -11.80 -6.64 14.12
CA ILE A 332 -11.13 -6.02 12.94
C ILE A 332 -11.62 -4.58 12.76
N TRP A 333 -12.90 -4.36 13.01
CA TRP A 333 -13.57 -3.11 12.69
C TRP A 333 -13.80 -2.23 13.92
N ARG A 334 -13.88 -0.93 13.71
CA ARG A 334 -14.40 0.00 14.72
C ARG A 334 -15.91 -0.10 14.76
N LYS A 335 -16.46 0.07 15.97
CA LYS A 335 -17.91 0.22 16.19
C LYS A 335 -18.48 1.39 15.39
N ASP A 336 -17.73 2.51 15.38
CA ASP A 336 -18.10 3.74 14.66
C ASP A 336 -17.02 4.15 13.65
N ILE A 337 -17.46 4.74 12.53
CA ILE A 337 -16.54 5.41 11.60
C ILE A 337 -15.91 6.59 12.34
N GLY A 338 -14.65 6.45 12.67
CA GLY A 338 -13.95 7.43 13.48
C GLY A 338 -13.07 8.37 12.67
N VAL A 339 -12.39 9.20 13.43
CA VAL A 339 -11.15 9.88 13.05
C VAL A 339 -10.11 8.91 12.49
N GLU A 340 -9.31 9.39 11.53
CA GLU A 340 -8.31 8.57 10.85
C GLU A 340 -7.12 8.26 11.76
N LEU A 341 -6.81 6.96 11.84
CA LEU A 341 -5.64 6.40 12.49
C LEU A 341 -4.72 5.79 11.44
N PHE A 342 -3.44 5.65 11.78
CA PHE A 342 -2.51 4.97 10.89
C PHE A 342 -1.40 4.24 11.63
N VAL A 343 -0.80 3.29 10.92
CA VAL A 343 0.45 2.63 11.29
C VAL A 343 1.43 2.74 10.13
N ASP A 344 2.70 2.91 10.49
CA ASP A 344 3.81 2.91 9.54
C ASP A 344 4.43 1.50 9.55
N ILE A 345 4.46 0.86 8.39
CA ILE A 345 5.00 -0.48 8.17
C ILE A 345 6.30 -0.31 7.38
N PRO A 346 7.47 -0.36 8.04
CA PRO A 346 8.73 -0.32 7.32
C PRO A 346 8.84 -1.57 6.45
N THR A 347 9.30 -1.38 5.21
CA THR A 347 9.62 -2.53 4.37
C THR A 347 10.80 -3.28 4.96
N CYS A 348 10.62 -4.59 5.15
CA CYS A 348 11.72 -5.52 5.47
C CYS A 348 12.51 -5.94 4.22
N SER A 349 12.21 -5.34 3.06
CA SER A 349 12.92 -5.62 1.82
C SER A 349 14.30 -4.99 1.87
N ARG A 350 15.35 -5.82 1.74
CA ARG A 350 16.72 -5.35 1.52
C ARG A 350 16.86 -4.43 0.31
N PHE A 351 15.93 -4.55 -0.63
CA PHE A 351 15.92 -3.80 -1.88
C PHE A 351 15.19 -2.46 -1.80
N LEU A 352 14.48 -2.19 -0.71
CA LEU A 352 13.73 -0.94 -0.52
C LEU A 352 14.04 -0.33 0.86
N PRO A 353 15.32 -0.14 1.23
CA PRO A 353 15.67 0.41 2.53
C PRO A 353 15.05 1.81 2.69
N GLY A 354 14.38 2.03 3.81
CA GLY A 354 13.73 3.30 4.11
C GLY A 354 12.36 3.53 3.46
N VAL A 355 11.83 2.58 2.68
CA VAL A 355 10.45 2.66 2.19
C VAL A 355 9.47 2.25 3.29
N VAL A 356 8.43 3.05 3.48
CA VAL A 356 7.38 2.80 4.49
C VAL A 356 6.02 2.72 3.82
N PHE A 357 5.26 1.69 4.13
CA PHE A 357 3.84 1.64 3.82
C PHE A 357 3.05 2.22 4.99
N ARG A 358 2.35 3.33 4.75
CA ARG A 358 1.50 3.97 5.76
C ARG A 358 0.06 3.52 5.53
N LEU A 359 -0.41 2.60 6.36
CA LEU A 359 -1.80 2.14 6.34
C LEU A 359 -2.67 3.10 7.15
N ARG A 360 -3.55 3.83 6.48
CA ARG A 360 -4.48 4.81 7.07
C ARG A 360 -5.89 4.27 7.02
N SER A 361 -6.63 4.40 8.13
CA SER A 361 -8.01 3.96 8.18
C SER A 361 -8.84 4.74 9.19
N ARG A 362 -10.11 4.98 8.82
CA ARG A 362 -11.19 5.47 9.69
C ARG A 362 -12.05 4.34 10.24
N THR A 363 -11.92 3.14 9.70
CA THR A 363 -12.85 2.03 9.93
C THR A 363 -12.19 0.80 10.56
N PHE A 364 -10.88 0.60 10.37
CA PHE A 364 -10.13 -0.43 11.09
C PHE A 364 -9.95 -0.07 12.55
N SER A 365 -10.07 -1.09 13.40
CA SER A 365 -9.83 -0.96 14.82
C SER A 365 -8.34 -0.72 15.09
N PRO A 366 -8.02 -0.07 16.21
CA PRO A 366 -6.65 -0.02 16.71
C PRO A 366 -6.01 -1.41 16.86
N ALA A 367 -6.76 -2.41 17.32
CA ALA A 367 -6.24 -3.76 17.50
C ALA A 367 -5.80 -4.37 16.17
N PHE A 368 -6.61 -4.22 15.12
CA PHE A 368 -6.27 -4.69 13.79
C PHE A 368 -5.07 -3.97 13.19
N LEU A 369 -5.01 -2.64 13.27
CA LEU A 369 -3.88 -1.88 12.73
C LEU A 369 -2.55 -2.30 13.39
N ARG A 370 -2.55 -2.57 14.70
CA ARG A 370 -1.38 -3.12 15.41
C ARG A 370 -1.03 -4.51 14.92
N SER A 371 -1.99 -5.44 14.98
CA SER A 371 -1.79 -6.83 14.56
C SER A 371 -1.29 -6.92 13.12
N TYR A 372 -1.85 -6.11 12.22
CA TYR A 372 -1.41 -6.03 10.82
C TYR A 372 0.03 -5.52 10.71
N ARG A 373 0.39 -4.42 11.39
CA ARG A 373 1.79 -3.93 11.42
C ARG A 373 2.73 -5.02 11.93
N ASP A 374 2.37 -5.68 13.03
CA ASP A 374 3.21 -6.66 13.69
C ASP A 374 3.40 -7.91 12.81
N LEU A 375 2.35 -8.35 12.09
CA LEU A 375 2.43 -9.37 11.06
C LEU A 375 3.49 -9.04 10.00
N TRP A 376 3.58 -7.79 9.55
CA TRP A 376 4.55 -7.36 8.54
C TRP A 376 5.97 -7.18 9.06
N GLN A 377 6.15 -7.04 10.37
CA GLN A 377 7.46 -7.01 11.04
C GLN A 377 8.02 -8.42 11.31
N LEU A 378 7.21 -9.47 11.17
CA LEU A 378 7.70 -10.85 11.29
C LEU A 378 8.66 -11.20 10.15
N PRO A 379 9.61 -12.13 10.39
CA PRO A 379 10.41 -12.72 9.32
C PRO A 379 9.52 -13.29 8.23
N LYS A 380 9.91 -13.13 6.96
CA LYS A 380 9.10 -13.51 5.79
C LYS A 380 8.52 -14.93 5.91
N ARG A 381 9.32 -15.93 6.31
CA ARG A 381 8.88 -17.32 6.48
C ARG A 381 7.73 -17.46 7.50
N VAL A 382 7.85 -16.80 8.65
CA VAL A 382 6.82 -16.82 9.70
C VAL A 382 5.57 -16.08 9.23
N ARG A 383 5.76 -14.92 8.56
CA ARG A 383 4.67 -14.13 8.01
C ARG A 383 3.87 -14.92 6.98
N THR A 384 4.52 -15.57 6.01
CA THR A 384 3.86 -16.40 4.99
C THR A 384 3.02 -17.50 5.65
N LYS A 385 3.59 -18.22 6.63
CA LYS A 385 2.85 -19.27 7.36
C LYS A 385 1.61 -18.71 8.07
N LYS A 386 1.72 -17.56 8.74
CA LYS A 386 0.56 -16.91 9.37
C LYS A 386 -0.45 -16.39 8.34
N GLN A 387 0.01 -15.87 7.21
CA GLN A 387 -0.85 -15.39 6.14
C GLN A 387 -1.63 -16.52 5.49
N ALA A 388 -1.02 -17.68 5.27
CA ALA A 388 -1.69 -18.86 4.72
C ALA A 388 -2.87 -19.33 5.60
N VAL A 389 -2.74 -19.16 6.92
CA VAL A 389 -3.85 -19.47 7.87
C VAL A 389 -4.96 -18.41 7.82
N LEU A 390 -4.61 -17.13 7.60
CA LEU A 390 -5.55 -16.01 7.65
C LEU A 390 -6.23 -15.70 6.31
N LEU A 391 -5.56 -16.02 5.21
CA LEU A 391 -6.01 -15.83 3.84
C LEU A 391 -5.93 -17.21 3.20
N PRO A 392 -7.06 -17.93 3.04
CA PRO A 392 -7.08 -19.11 2.18
C PRO A 392 -6.86 -18.63 0.76
N THR A 393 -5.60 -18.38 0.39
CA THR A 393 -5.22 -18.30 -1.01
C THR A 393 -5.50 -19.66 -1.63
N PRO A 394 -5.89 -19.73 -2.92
CA PRO A 394 -5.99 -20.99 -3.62
C PRO A 394 -4.68 -21.76 -3.42
N GLU A 395 -4.77 -22.97 -2.87
CA GLU A 395 -3.64 -23.79 -2.38
C GLU A 395 -2.50 -23.91 -3.42
N THR A 396 -2.82 -23.80 -4.71
CA THR A 396 -1.88 -23.85 -5.83
C THR A 396 -0.83 -22.74 -5.85
N MET A 397 -1.10 -21.55 -5.30
CA MET A 397 -0.14 -20.43 -5.41
C MET A 397 0.99 -20.48 -4.37
N LEU A 398 0.74 -21.10 -3.21
CA LEU A 398 1.73 -21.21 -2.14
C LEU A 398 2.67 -22.38 -2.37
N ASP A 399 2.19 -23.49 -2.92
CA ASP A 399 3.02 -24.65 -3.27
C ASP A 399 4.03 -24.31 -4.38
N GLU A 400 3.62 -23.50 -5.38
CA GLU A 400 4.53 -22.98 -6.40
C GLU A 400 5.58 -22.01 -5.81
N LEU A 401 5.19 -21.18 -4.85
CA LEU A 401 6.10 -20.26 -4.16
C LEU A 401 7.11 -21.00 -3.28
N ASP A 402 6.67 -22.01 -2.51
CA ASP A 402 7.56 -22.78 -1.65
C ASP A 402 8.55 -23.64 -2.47
N ALA A 403 8.12 -24.22 -3.60
CA ALA A 403 9.02 -24.91 -4.53
C ALA A 403 10.09 -23.98 -5.16
N LEU A 404 9.71 -22.72 -5.46
CA LEU A 404 10.62 -21.69 -5.96
C LEU A 404 11.58 -21.17 -4.88
N PHE A 405 11.21 -21.20 -3.59
CA PHE A 405 12.11 -20.79 -2.51
C PHE A 405 13.07 -21.90 -2.07
N ASP A 406 12.62 -23.16 -2.07
CA ASP A 406 13.48 -24.32 -1.77
C ASP A 406 14.59 -24.51 -2.82
N SER A 407 14.31 -24.16 -4.08
CA SER A 407 15.33 -24.13 -5.15
C SER A 407 16.31 -22.96 -4.99
N ARG A 408 15.87 -21.84 -4.42
CA ARG A 408 16.68 -20.62 -4.20
C ARG A 408 17.72 -20.77 -3.08
N GLU A 409 17.36 -21.43 -1.97
CA GLU A 409 18.31 -21.69 -0.88
C GLU A 409 19.39 -22.69 -1.34
N LYS A 410 19.00 -23.69 -2.14
CA LYS A 410 19.94 -24.63 -2.78
C LYS A 410 20.86 -23.95 -3.80
N MET A 411 20.36 -22.99 -4.58
CA MET A 411 21.16 -22.24 -5.57
C MET A 411 22.10 -21.20 -4.93
N GLY A 412 21.68 -20.54 -3.85
CA GLY A 412 22.57 -19.65 -3.08
C GLY A 412 23.75 -20.41 -2.48
N VAL A 413 23.48 -21.57 -1.86
CA VAL A 413 24.52 -22.47 -1.34
C VAL A 413 25.43 -23.00 -2.45
N LEU A 414 24.89 -23.25 -3.65
CA LEU A 414 25.68 -23.71 -4.79
C LEU A 414 26.58 -22.58 -5.36
N HIS A 415 26.07 -21.36 -5.43
CA HIS A 415 26.81 -20.19 -5.88
C HIS A 415 27.95 -19.81 -4.92
N ASP A 416 27.71 -19.89 -3.60
CA ASP A 416 28.74 -19.66 -2.59
C ASP A 416 29.82 -20.76 -2.60
N LYS A 417 29.43 -22.03 -2.77
CA LYS A 417 30.38 -23.14 -2.98
C LYS A 417 31.19 -23.00 -4.27
N LEU A 418 30.59 -22.44 -5.33
CA LEU A 418 31.28 -22.17 -6.59
C LEU A 418 32.27 -21.01 -6.44
N ARG A 419 31.90 -19.92 -5.74
CA ARG A 419 32.83 -18.83 -5.41
C ARG A 419 34.06 -19.32 -4.63
N GLU A 420 33.81 -20.16 -3.62
CA GLU A 420 34.86 -20.73 -2.78
C GLU A 420 35.81 -21.65 -3.57
N ARG A 421 35.28 -22.44 -4.51
CA ARG A 421 36.07 -23.32 -5.39
C ARG A 421 36.90 -22.59 -6.45
N VAL A 422 36.41 -21.46 -6.96
CA VAL A 422 37.06 -20.73 -8.05
C VAL A 422 38.00 -19.63 -7.52
N GLY A 423 38.09 -19.45 -6.20
CA GLY A 423 38.96 -18.44 -5.59
C GLY A 423 38.55 -16.99 -5.93
N LEU A 424 37.30 -16.79 -6.38
CA LEU A 424 36.74 -15.48 -6.67
C LEU A 424 36.38 -14.83 -5.34
N ARG A 425 37.21 -13.86 -4.91
CA ARG A 425 36.89 -12.96 -3.80
C ARG A 425 35.77 -12.01 -4.17
#